data_AF-A0A372IS64-F1
#
_entry.id   AF-A0A372IS64-F1
#
_cell.length_a   1.000
_cell.length_b   1.000
_cell.length_c   1.000
_cell.angle_alpha   90.00
_cell.angle_beta   90.00
_cell.angle_gamma   90.00
#
_symmetry.space_group_name_H-M   'P 1'
#
loop_
_entity.id
_entity.type
_entity.pdbx_description
1 polymer ?
#
loop_
_entity_poly.entity_id
_entity_poly.type
_entity_poly.pdbx_seq_one_letter_code
_entity_poly.pdbx_strand_id
1 'polypeptide(L)'
;MKEDDARNIAGRISAGHAWETHVLRDERFPEVKTHDDFFTLIFDVLTNPSATSPLRRNREAFWSDAHQTLVIVDYKSEDYGTAFRPAEGKRYFNALRKRDEP
;
A
#
# COMPACT_ATOMS: atom_id res chain seq x y z
N MET A 1 6.34 -7.53 8.89
CA MET A 1 6.63 -8.32 7.67
C MET A 1 8.13 -8.57 7.61
N LYS A 2 8.61 -9.69 7.05
CA LYS A 2 10.06 -9.87 6.81
C LYS A 2 10.49 -9.05 5.60
N GLU A 3 11.73 -8.57 5.57
CA GLU A 3 12.23 -7.71 4.49
C GLU A 3 12.15 -8.37 3.11
N ASP A 4 12.48 -9.67 3.00
CA ASP A 4 12.36 -10.42 1.73
C ASP A 4 10.91 -10.48 1.22
N ASP A 5 9.95 -10.69 2.12
CA ASP A 5 8.52 -10.73 1.77
C ASP A 5 8.06 -9.33 1.33
N ALA A 6 8.45 -8.29 2.07
CA ALA A 6 8.15 -6.90 1.72
C ALA A 6 8.72 -6.52 0.35
N ARG A 7 9.94 -6.99 0.04
CA ARG A 7 10.59 -6.74 -1.25
C ARG A 7 9.83 -7.41 -2.41
N ASN A 8 9.43 -8.67 -2.23
CA ASN A 8 8.67 -9.40 -3.24
C ASN A 8 7.27 -8.79 -3.47
N ILE A 9 6.58 -8.42 -2.39
CA ILE A 9 5.25 -7.79 -2.45
C ILE A 9 5.36 -6.40 -3.10
N ALA A 10 6.31 -5.57 -2.65
CA ALA A 10 6.53 -4.24 -3.21
C ALA A 10 6.82 -4.32 -4.72
N GLY A 11 7.65 -5.27 -5.15
CA GLY A 11 7.97 -5.49 -6.56
C GLY A 11 6.76 -5.88 -7.40
N ARG A 12 5.86 -6.71 -6.86
CA ARG A 12 4.63 -7.10 -7.56
C ARG A 12 3.61 -5.96 -7.63
N ILE A 13 3.42 -5.23 -6.54
CA ILE A 13 2.49 -4.09 -6.51
C ILE A 13 3.00 -2.96 -7.41
N SER A 14 4.31 -2.67 -7.39
CA SER A 14 4.88 -1.60 -8.21
C SER A 14 4.97 -1.92 -9.70
N ALA A 15 5.08 -3.21 -10.07
CA ALA A 15 5.03 -3.66 -11.45
C ALA A 15 3.61 -3.99 -11.95
N GLY A 16 2.64 -4.11 -11.05
CA GLY A 16 1.25 -4.45 -11.35
C GLY A 16 0.34 -3.24 -11.62
N HIS A 17 -0.97 -3.48 -11.61
CA HIS A 17 -1.99 -2.48 -11.96
C HIS A 17 -2.02 -1.23 -11.05
N ALA A 18 -1.41 -1.28 -9.87
CA ALA A 18 -1.37 -0.15 -8.93
C ALA A 18 -0.55 1.03 -9.49
N TRP A 19 0.49 0.78 -10.30
CA TRP A 19 1.26 1.83 -10.95
C TRP A 19 0.41 2.59 -11.99
N GLU A 20 -0.23 1.86 -12.91
CA GLU A 20 -1.02 2.48 -13.97
C GLU A 20 -2.25 3.22 -13.42
N THR A 21 -2.85 2.71 -12.35
CA THR A 21 -4.06 3.31 -11.77
C THR A 21 -3.75 4.47 -10.83
N HIS A 22 -2.82 4.30 -9.88
CA HIS A 22 -2.64 5.28 -8.80
C HIS A 22 -1.50 6.28 -9.04
N VAL A 23 -0.50 5.92 -9.86
CA VAL A 23 0.59 6.83 -10.25
C VAL A 23 0.24 7.54 -11.56
N LEU A 24 -0.14 6.79 -12.61
CA LEU A 24 -0.42 7.38 -13.93
C LEU A 24 -1.82 7.98 -14.07
N ARG A 25 -2.86 7.38 -13.45
CA ARG A 25 -4.26 7.83 -13.63
C ARG A 25 -4.77 8.75 -12.54
N ASP A 26 -4.54 8.42 -11.27
CA ASP A 26 -5.06 9.24 -10.15
C ASP A 26 -4.13 10.39 -9.75
N GLU A 27 -2.90 10.46 -10.30
CA GLU A 27 -1.86 11.46 -9.97
C GLU A 27 -1.64 11.66 -8.45
N ARG A 28 -1.88 10.61 -7.65
CA ARG A 28 -1.85 10.70 -6.18
C ARG A 28 -0.45 10.83 -5.60
N PHE A 29 0.55 10.56 -6.43
CA PHE A 29 1.97 10.59 -6.11
C PHE A 29 2.73 11.52 -7.05
N PRO A 30 2.62 12.84 -6.88
CA PRO A 30 3.33 13.81 -7.72
C PRO A 30 4.86 13.70 -7.62
N GLU A 31 5.37 13.08 -6.53
CA GLU A 31 6.80 12.82 -6.34
C GLU A 31 7.30 11.51 -6.97
N VAL A 32 6.41 10.58 -7.31
CA VAL A 32 6.76 9.28 -7.88
C VAL A 32 6.80 9.41 -9.40
N LYS A 33 7.99 9.34 -9.98
CA LYS A 33 8.18 9.48 -11.43
C LYS A 33 8.60 8.18 -12.10
N THR A 34 9.13 7.24 -11.33
CA THR A 34 9.60 5.95 -11.81
C THR A 34 9.04 4.79 -10.99
N HIS A 35 8.94 3.60 -11.60
CA HIS A 35 8.53 2.38 -10.90
C HIS A 35 9.38 2.09 -9.67
N ASP A 36 10.66 2.49 -9.71
CA ASP A 36 11.61 2.30 -8.61
C ASP A 36 11.31 3.22 -7.41
N ASP A 37 10.86 4.47 -7.68
CA ASP A 37 10.38 5.38 -6.62
C ASP A 37 9.16 4.80 -5.91
N PHE A 38 8.22 4.22 -6.68
CA PHE A 38 7.02 3.60 -6.11
C PHE A 38 7.33 2.32 -5.36
N PHE A 39 8.25 1.50 -5.90
CA PHE A 39 8.77 0.33 -5.21
C PHE A 39 9.37 0.71 -3.86
N THR A 40 10.25 1.70 -3.83
CA THR A 40 10.92 2.17 -2.62
C THR A 40 9.91 2.68 -1.60
N LEU A 41 8.91 3.44 -2.05
CA LEU A 41 7.83 3.93 -1.20
C LEU A 41 7.00 2.78 -0.60
N ILE A 42 6.57 1.81 -1.40
CA ILE A 42 5.82 0.65 -0.90
C ILE A 42 6.68 -0.18 0.06
N PHE A 43 7.94 -0.42 -0.29
CA PHE A 43 8.87 -1.16 0.54
C PHE A 43 9.08 -0.51 1.90
N ASP A 44 9.24 0.81 1.95
CA ASP A 44 9.36 1.58 3.19
C ASP A 44 8.08 1.50 4.03
N VAL A 45 6.90 1.60 3.41
CA VAL A 45 5.61 1.45 4.12
C VAL A 45 5.43 0.04 4.70
N LEU A 46 5.89 -1.00 4.01
CA LEU A 46 5.76 -2.40 4.47
C LEU A 46 6.78 -2.77 5.56
N THR A 47 7.99 -2.22 5.49
CA THR A 47 9.06 -2.48 6.46
C THR A 47 8.97 -1.57 7.69
N ASN A 48 8.52 -0.33 7.51
CA ASN A 48 8.37 0.66 8.58
C ASN A 48 6.96 1.30 8.60
N PRO A 49 5.89 0.51 8.79
CA PRO A 49 4.53 1.04 8.88
C PRO A 49 4.34 1.81 10.19
N SER A 50 3.69 2.98 10.10
CA SER A 50 3.23 3.72 11.29
C SER A 50 2.02 3.07 11.97
N ALA A 51 1.20 2.36 11.20
CA ALA A 51 0.15 1.50 11.74
C ALA A 51 -0.13 0.33 10.80
N THR A 52 -0.50 -0.81 11.38
CA THR A 52 -0.95 -1.98 10.63
C THR A 52 -2.33 -2.41 11.11
N SER A 53 -3.10 -3.03 10.21
CA SER A 53 -4.39 -3.61 10.56
C SER A 53 -4.65 -4.83 9.70
N PRO A 54 -4.95 -6.00 10.30
CA PRO A 54 -5.50 -7.10 9.52
C PRO A 54 -6.88 -6.69 9.01
N LEU A 55 -7.22 -7.15 7.80
CA LEU A 55 -8.51 -6.99 7.16
C LEU A 55 -9.12 -8.36 6.88
N ARG A 56 -10.42 -8.40 6.61
CA ARG A 56 -11.11 -9.63 6.21
C ARG A 56 -10.54 -10.14 4.88
N ARG A 57 -10.70 -11.45 4.65
CA ARG A 57 -10.24 -12.19 3.47
C ARG A 57 -8.72 -12.34 3.36
N ASN A 58 -8.00 -12.40 4.48
CA ASN A 58 -6.55 -12.61 4.51
C ASN A 58 -5.78 -11.45 3.85
N ARG A 59 -6.26 -10.23 4.10
CA ARG A 59 -5.66 -8.99 3.62
C ARG A 59 -5.06 -8.24 4.80
N GLU A 60 -4.03 -7.45 4.56
CA GLU A 60 -3.36 -6.65 5.58
C GLU A 60 -3.18 -5.22 5.08
N ALA A 61 -3.58 -4.25 5.90
CA ALA A 61 -3.40 -2.84 5.62
C ALA A 61 -2.21 -2.28 6.41
N PHE A 62 -1.33 -1.55 5.72
CA PHE A 62 -0.14 -0.89 6.23
C PHE A 62 -0.25 0.60 5.94
N TRP A 63 -0.24 1.41 6.98
CA TRP A 63 -0.31 2.88 6.91
C TRP A 63 1.02 3.49 7.28
N SER A 64 1.48 4.46 6.48
CA SER A 64 2.62 5.31 6.82
C SER A 64 2.18 6.76 6.99
N ASP A 65 2.44 7.32 8.18
CA ASP A 65 2.23 8.73 8.46
C ASP A 65 3.27 9.62 7.75
N ALA A 66 4.49 9.12 7.50
CA ALA A 66 5.54 9.84 6.80
C ALA A 66 5.17 10.12 5.32
N HIS A 67 4.61 9.11 4.65
CA HIS A 67 4.25 9.21 3.23
C HIS A 67 2.76 9.51 3.00
N GLN A 68 1.96 9.49 4.07
CA GLN A 68 0.49 9.51 4.02
C GLN A 68 -0.07 8.41 3.08
N THR A 69 0.60 7.26 3.02
CA THR A 69 0.29 6.18 2.08
C THR A 69 -0.32 4.99 2.79
N LEU A 70 -1.34 4.42 2.17
CA LEU A 70 -1.93 3.14 2.54
C LEU A 70 -1.52 2.07 1.53
N VAL A 71 -0.90 1.00 2.03
CA VAL A 71 -0.63 -0.23 1.26
C VAL A 71 -1.56 -1.32 1.79
N ILE A 72 -2.32 -1.95 0.90
CA ILE A 72 -3.16 -3.11 1.22
C ILE A 72 -2.56 -4.31 0.52
N VAL A 73 -2.09 -5.27 1.30
CA VAL A 73 -1.58 -6.55 0.80
C VAL A 73 -2.73 -7.54 0.75
N ASP A 74 -2.90 -8.17 -0.41
CA ASP A 74 -3.87 -9.24 -0.65
C ASP A 74 -3.17 -10.42 -1.32
N TYR A 75 -2.85 -11.43 -0.53
CA TYR A 75 -2.16 -12.65 -0.99
C TYR A 75 -2.95 -13.47 -2.01
N LYS A 76 -4.25 -13.19 -2.20
CA LYS A 76 -5.10 -13.86 -3.19
C LYS A 76 -5.20 -13.10 -4.51
N SER A 77 -4.76 -11.85 -4.54
CA SER A 77 -4.73 -11.05 -5.76
C SER A 77 -3.52 -11.41 -6.62
N GLU A 78 -3.67 -11.44 -7.93
CA GLU A 78 -2.57 -11.67 -8.88
C GLU A 78 -1.44 -10.63 -8.69
N ASP A 79 -1.83 -9.40 -8.36
CA ASP A 79 -0.97 -8.24 -8.10
C ASP A 79 -0.49 -8.14 -6.64
N TYR A 80 -0.83 -9.11 -5.77
CA TYR A 80 -0.48 -9.16 -4.34
C TYR A 80 -0.98 -7.99 -3.47
N GLY A 81 -1.71 -7.03 -4.04
CA GLY A 81 -2.26 -5.90 -3.29
C GLY A 81 -2.45 -4.63 -4.10
N THR A 82 -2.57 -3.50 -3.40
CA THR A 82 -2.59 -2.16 -3.98
C THR A 82 -1.95 -1.15 -3.00
N ALA A 83 -1.46 -0.04 -3.52
CA ALA A 83 -0.92 1.07 -2.74
C ALA A 83 -1.47 2.40 -3.27
N PHE A 84 -2.01 3.23 -2.37
CA PHE A 84 -2.56 4.52 -2.74
C PHE A 84 -2.54 5.52 -1.59
N ARG A 85 -2.59 6.82 -1.93
CA ARG A 85 -2.69 7.94 -0.98
C ARG A 85 -4.15 8.41 -0.89
N PRO A 86 -4.89 8.06 0.18
CA PRO A 86 -6.25 8.54 0.36
C PRO A 86 -6.26 10.05 0.65
N ALA A 87 -7.21 10.79 0.08
CA ALA A 87 -7.35 12.23 0.34
C ALA A 87 -7.68 12.54 1.81
N GLU A 88 -8.37 11.60 2.48
CA GLU A 88 -8.71 11.69 3.90
C GLU A 88 -7.56 11.21 4.82
N GLY A 89 -6.43 10.78 4.25
CA GLY A 89 -5.24 10.31 4.97
C GLY A 89 -5.56 9.19 5.96
N LYS A 90 -5.01 9.30 7.16
CA LYS A 90 -5.17 8.31 8.25
C LYS A 90 -6.64 8.06 8.63
N ARG A 91 -7.56 9.00 8.36
CA ARG A 91 -8.99 8.80 8.63
C ARG A 91 -9.55 7.67 7.77
N TYR A 92 -9.11 7.56 6.52
CA TYR A 92 -9.49 6.47 5.64
C TYR A 92 -9.01 5.12 6.19
N PHE A 93 -7.75 5.03 6.60
CA PHE A 93 -7.20 3.82 7.24
C PHE A 93 -7.99 3.42 8.48
N ASN A 94 -8.29 4.38 9.36
CA ASN A 94 -9.07 4.14 10.57
C ASN A 94 -10.49 3.68 10.26
N ALA A 95 -11.14 4.24 9.24
CA ALA A 95 -12.46 3.83 8.80
C ALA A 95 -12.45 2.41 8.20
N LEU A 96 -11.43 2.10 7.39
CA LEU A 96 -11.23 0.77 6.81
C LEU A 96 -11.05 -0.28 7.90
N ARG A 97 -10.19 0.00 8.89
CA ARG A 97 -9.99 -0.85 10.07
C ARG A 97 -11.32 -1.13 10.80
N LYS A 98 -12.10 -0.08 11.10
CA LYS A 98 -13.38 -0.22 11.80
C LYS A 98 -14.41 -1.02 10.99
N ARG A 99 -14.40 -0.91 9.66
CA ARG A 99 -15.34 -1.61 8.79
C ARG A 99 -15.05 -3.12 8.70
N ASP A 100 -13.78 -3.48 8.81
CA ASP A 100 -13.32 -4.88 8.71
C ASP A 100 -13.20 -5.57 10.08
N GLU A 101 -13.41 -4.85 11.19
CA GLU A 101 -13.52 -5.41 12.56
C GLU A 101 -14.64 -6.49 12.60
N PRO A 102 -14.42 -7.65 13.25
CA PRO A 102 -15.37 -8.77 13.28
C PRO A 102 -16.75 -8.40 13.83
#